data_AF-A0A973RLH5-F1
#
_entry.id   AF-A0A973RLH5-F1
#
_cell.length_a   1.000
_cell.length_b   1.000
_cell.length_c   1.000
_cell.angle_alpha   90.00
_cell.angle_beta   90.00
_cell.angle_gamma   90.00
#
_symmetry.space_group_name_H-M   'P 1'
#
loop_
_entity.id
_entity.type
_entity.pdbx_description
1 polymer ?
#
loop_
_entity_poly.entity_id
_entity_poly.type
_entity_poly.pdbx_seq_one_letter_code
_entity_poly.pdbx_strand_id
1 'polypeptide(L)'
;MSIDHRAEAESRLLMAWEEDRTPENVAHLVAEAQVHATLARDEDQAVRTADMRDALRLLRGREYDVRKLVSTHIAKALASREPNRWKAGLELAKALDMADCNMDDAIDARLSDDGWDPRSAYKAPASAVPADDPWATKPNITSEIPERVRRVIVERLADMLLSREDDGWHAEQARRFAFALKNEGADLTGDIEKRITDLTLGRDPSDPPF
;
A
#
# COMPACT_ATOMS: atom_id res chain seq x y z
N MET A 1 18.11 -41.14 -9.66
CA MET A 1 19.54 -41.01 -9.29
C MET A 1 20.12 -40.05 -10.31
N SER A 2 20.47 -38.82 -9.94
CA SER A 2 21.06 -37.84 -10.86
C SER A 2 22.57 -38.09 -10.92
N ILE A 3 23.14 -38.21 -12.12
CA ILE A 3 24.58 -38.36 -12.30
C ILE A 3 25.19 -36.95 -12.23
N ASP A 4 26.24 -36.76 -11.44
CA ASP A 4 27.02 -35.52 -11.46
C ASP A 4 28.01 -35.59 -12.63
N HIS A 5 27.61 -35.05 -13.77
CA HIS A 5 28.41 -35.10 -15.00
C HIS A 5 29.72 -34.31 -14.89
N ARG A 6 29.81 -33.32 -14.01
CA ARG A 6 31.07 -32.61 -13.78
C ARG A 6 32.05 -33.49 -13.00
N ALA A 7 31.59 -34.10 -11.91
CA ALA A 7 32.40 -35.03 -11.13
C ALA A 7 32.85 -36.24 -11.97
N GLU A 8 31.98 -36.74 -12.85
CA GLU A 8 32.32 -37.83 -13.77
C GLU A 8 33.38 -37.39 -14.80
N ALA A 9 33.27 -36.20 -15.38
CA ALA A 9 34.27 -35.66 -16.30
C ALA A 9 35.65 -35.51 -15.63
N GLU A 10 35.68 -34.96 -14.41
CA GLU A 10 36.91 -34.81 -13.62
C GLU A 10 37.52 -36.19 -13.27
N SER A 11 36.68 -37.17 -12.92
CA SER A 11 37.12 -38.54 -12.64
C SER A 11 37.77 -39.21 -13.85
N ARG A 12 37.17 -39.08 -15.05
CA ARG A 12 37.71 -39.65 -16.30
C ARG A 12 39.04 -39.01 -16.71
N LEU A 13 39.22 -37.71 -16.49
CA LEU A 13 40.51 -37.04 -16.70
C LEU A 13 41.58 -37.51 -15.72
N LEU A 14 41.23 -37.71 -14.45
CA LEU A 14 42.15 -38.25 -13.45
C LEU A 14 42.60 -39.68 -13.82
N MET A 15 41.67 -40.54 -14.26
CA MET A 15 41.99 -41.89 -14.73
C MET A 15 42.89 -41.88 -15.98
N ALA A 16 42.74 -40.88 -16.86
CA ALA A 16 43.55 -40.73 -18.06
C ALA A 16 44.99 -40.27 -17.76
N TRP A 17 45.23 -39.69 -16.58
CA TRP A 17 46.53 -39.17 -16.13
C TRP A 17 47.40 -40.23 -15.43
N GLU A 18 46.86 -41.40 -15.07
CA GLU A 18 47.60 -42.47 -14.40
C GLU A 18 48.70 -43.08 -15.30
N GLU A 19 49.91 -43.27 -14.76
CA GLU A 19 51.17 -43.53 -15.50
C GLU A 19 51.23 -44.86 -16.30
N ASP A 20 50.26 -45.77 -16.16
CA ASP A 20 50.28 -47.12 -16.77
C ASP A 20 49.29 -47.32 -17.94
N ARG A 21 48.81 -46.25 -18.58
CA ARG A 21 47.77 -46.32 -19.63
C ARG A 21 48.35 -46.37 -21.05
N THR A 22 47.76 -47.20 -21.91
CA THR A 22 48.03 -47.16 -23.35
C THR A 22 47.44 -45.90 -23.98
N PRO A 23 48.03 -45.35 -25.06
CA PRO A 23 47.52 -44.15 -25.73
C PRO A 23 46.05 -44.25 -26.17
N GLU A 24 45.61 -45.44 -26.59
CA GLU A 24 44.22 -45.70 -26.99
C GLU A 24 43.25 -45.62 -25.79
N ASN A 25 43.66 -46.10 -24.62
CA ASN A 25 42.87 -45.99 -23.38
C ASN A 25 42.80 -44.54 -22.87
N VAL A 26 43.90 -43.78 -23.00
CA VAL A 26 43.90 -42.34 -22.68
C VAL A 26 42.96 -41.57 -23.59
N ALA A 27 43.01 -41.82 -24.91
CA ALA A 27 42.13 -41.17 -25.88
C ALA A 27 40.65 -41.47 -25.61
N HIS A 28 40.31 -42.71 -25.25
CA HIS A 28 38.95 -43.10 -24.90
C HIS A 28 38.45 -42.36 -23.65
N LEU A 29 39.23 -42.33 -22.57
CA LEU A 29 38.87 -41.63 -21.32
C LEU A 29 38.73 -40.12 -21.50
N VAL A 30 39.59 -39.52 -22.32
CA VAL A 30 39.47 -38.09 -22.66
C VAL A 30 38.20 -37.82 -23.45
N ALA A 31 37.82 -38.70 -24.37
CA ALA A 31 36.57 -38.57 -25.12
C ALA A 31 35.34 -38.69 -24.20
N GLU A 32 35.34 -39.65 -23.26
CA GLU A 32 34.29 -39.79 -22.25
C GLU A 32 34.22 -38.55 -21.34
N ALA A 33 35.36 -38.02 -20.90
CA ALA A 33 35.42 -36.80 -20.12
C ALA A 33 34.84 -35.60 -20.88
N GLN A 34 35.12 -35.48 -22.18
CA GLN A 34 34.57 -34.42 -23.03
C GLN A 34 33.04 -34.53 -23.15
N VAL A 35 32.48 -35.73 -23.27
CA VAL A 35 31.02 -35.94 -23.29
C VAL A 35 30.41 -35.48 -21.97
N HIS A 36 30.96 -35.93 -20.84
CA HIS A 36 30.46 -35.54 -19.52
C HIS A 36 30.59 -34.04 -19.24
N ALA A 37 31.70 -33.42 -19.64
CA ALA A 37 31.88 -31.97 -19.53
C ALA A 37 30.87 -31.18 -20.40
N THR A 38 30.54 -31.71 -21.58
CA THR A 38 29.52 -31.09 -22.46
C THR A 38 28.14 -31.20 -21.84
N LEU A 39 27.77 -32.37 -21.31
CA LEU A 39 26.49 -32.58 -20.62
C LEU A 39 26.36 -31.67 -19.39
N ALA A 40 27.40 -31.57 -18.56
CA ALA A 40 27.38 -30.69 -17.39
C ALA A 40 27.20 -29.22 -17.78
N ARG A 41 27.85 -28.77 -18.86
CA ARG A 41 27.67 -27.42 -19.40
C ARG A 41 26.24 -27.17 -19.88
N ASP A 42 25.64 -28.13 -20.57
CA ASP A 42 24.28 -28.03 -21.08
C ASP A 42 23.25 -28.02 -19.94
N GLU A 43 23.48 -28.79 -18.88
CA GLU A 43 22.67 -28.78 -17.65
C GLU A 43 22.74 -27.41 -16.94
N ASP A 44 23.94 -26.88 -16.73
CA ASP A 44 24.12 -25.53 -16.15
C ASP A 44 23.42 -24.46 -16.99
N GLN A 45 23.51 -24.56 -18.32
CA GLN A 45 22.84 -23.63 -19.23
C GLN A 45 21.32 -23.78 -19.17
N ALA A 46 20.79 -25.01 -19.06
CA ALA A 46 19.37 -25.27 -18.94
C ALA A 46 18.81 -24.71 -17.63
N VAL A 47 19.50 -24.90 -16.50
CA VAL A 47 19.12 -24.35 -15.19
C VAL A 47 19.09 -22.82 -15.23
N ARG A 48 20.16 -22.18 -15.71
CA ARG A 48 20.19 -20.70 -15.84
C ARG A 48 19.07 -20.17 -16.73
N THR A 49 18.76 -20.88 -17.81
CA THR A 49 17.68 -20.49 -18.72
C THR A 49 16.31 -20.65 -18.05
N ALA A 50 16.12 -21.70 -17.25
CA ALA A 50 14.90 -21.89 -16.47
C ALA A 50 14.74 -20.77 -15.42
N ASP A 51 15.79 -20.47 -14.66
CA ASP A 51 15.78 -19.38 -13.67
C ASP A 51 15.46 -18.03 -14.30
N MET A 52 16.05 -17.72 -15.46
CA MET A 52 15.75 -16.48 -16.19
C MET A 52 14.30 -16.43 -16.68
N ARG A 53 13.73 -17.55 -17.15
CA ARG A 53 12.32 -17.62 -17.56
C ARG A 53 11.38 -17.40 -16.37
N ASP A 54 11.70 -17.99 -15.22
CA ASP A 54 10.91 -17.82 -14.00
C ASP A 54 11.00 -16.37 -13.48
N ALA A 55 12.19 -15.78 -13.49
CA ALA A 55 12.38 -14.37 -13.16
C ALA A 55 11.58 -13.45 -14.09
N LEU A 56 11.61 -13.69 -15.41
CA LEU A 56 10.83 -12.92 -16.38
C LEU A 56 9.32 -13.06 -16.14
N ARG A 57 8.85 -14.28 -15.82
CA ARG A 57 7.45 -14.51 -15.48
C ARG A 57 7.03 -13.74 -14.24
N LEU A 58 7.84 -13.76 -13.19
CA LEU A 58 7.57 -13.03 -11.95
C LEU A 58 7.59 -11.51 -12.15
N LEU A 59 8.55 -11.00 -12.92
CA LEU A 59 8.65 -9.57 -13.24
C LEU A 59 7.41 -9.09 -14.02
N ARG A 60 7.00 -9.83 -15.05
CA ARG A 60 5.78 -9.50 -15.81
C ARG A 60 4.52 -9.52 -14.95
N GLY A 61 4.41 -10.48 -14.02
CA GLY A 61 3.31 -10.54 -13.06
C GLY A 61 3.27 -9.30 -12.16
N ARG A 62 4.41 -8.94 -11.57
CA ARG A 62 4.51 -7.75 -10.71
C ARG A 62 4.26 -6.46 -11.47
N GLU A 63 4.78 -6.35 -12.69
CA GLU A 63 4.55 -5.21 -13.58
C GLU A 63 3.03 -5.04 -13.82
N TYR A 64 2.34 -6.12 -14.16
CA TYR A 64 0.89 -6.11 -14.34
C TYR A 64 0.14 -5.67 -13.08
N ASP A 65 0.51 -6.20 -11.91
CA ASP A 65 -0.12 -5.85 -10.63
C ASP A 65 0.08 -4.37 -10.27
N VAL A 66 1.31 -3.85 -10.46
CA VAL A 66 1.61 -2.43 -10.24
C VAL A 66 0.83 -1.57 -11.23
N ARG A 67 0.79 -1.95 -12.51
CA ARG A 67 0.03 -1.25 -13.54
C ARG A 67 -1.44 -1.14 -13.14
N LYS A 68 -2.04 -2.26 -12.74
CA LYS A 68 -3.43 -2.31 -12.29
C LYS A 68 -3.68 -1.43 -11.06
N LEU A 69 -2.77 -1.45 -10.08
CA LEU A 69 -2.91 -0.65 -8.87
C LEU A 69 -2.82 0.85 -9.18
N VAL A 70 -1.81 1.26 -9.94
CA VAL A 70 -1.60 2.65 -10.34
C VAL A 70 -2.76 3.17 -11.17
N SER A 71 -3.22 2.43 -12.20
CA SER A 71 -4.37 2.86 -13.01
C SER A 71 -5.65 2.99 -12.17
N THR A 72 -5.86 2.10 -11.21
CA THR A 72 -6.99 2.16 -10.27
C THR A 72 -6.95 3.43 -9.42
N HIS A 73 -5.79 3.80 -8.89
CA HIS A 73 -5.65 5.01 -8.07
C HIS A 73 -5.84 6.28 -8.90
N ILE A 74 -5.30 6.33 -10.11
CA ILE A 74 -5.48 7.47 -11.02
C ILE A 74 -6.95 7.61 -11.41
N ALA A 75 -7.61 6.51 -11.80
CA ALA A 75 -9.03 6.52 -12.13
C ALA A 75 -9.90 7.05 -10.98
N LYS A 76 -9.64 6.60 -9.74
CA LYS A 76 -10.34 7.09 -8.55
C LYS A 76 -10.07 8.58 -8.29
N ALA A 77 -8.84 9.03 -8.47
CA ALA A 77 -8.48 10.44 -8.31
C ALA A 77 -9.23 11.33 -9.33
N LEU A 78 -9.29 10.91 -10.60
CA LEU A 78 -10.04 11.61 -11.65
C LEU A 78 -11.55 11.59 -11.39
N ALA A 79 -12.11 10.44 -10.98
CA ALA A 79 -13.53 10.27 -10.66
C ALA A 79 -13.97 11.10 -9.44
N SER A 80 -13.07 11.35 -8.49
CA SER A 80 -13.40 12.09 -7.25
C SER A 80 -13.87 13.52 -7.50
N ARG A 81 -13.50 14.14 -8.63
CA ARG A 81 -13.77 15.55 -8.97
C ARG A 81 -13.28 16.57 -7.94
N GLU A 82 -12.55 16.18 -6.91
CA GLU A 82 -11.93 17.11 -5.97
C GLU A 82 -10.76 17.83 -6.68
N PRO A 83 -10.67 19.17 -6.66
CA PRO A 83 -9.69 19.90 -7.47
C PRO A 83 -8.24 19.45 -7.29
N ASN A 84 -7.79 19.23 -6.05
CA ASN A 84 -6.42 18.83 -5.76
C ASN A 84 -6.15 17.38 -6.16
N ARG A 85 -7.07 16.46 -5.85
CA ARG A 85 -6.93 15.04 -6.19
C ARG A 85 -7.03 14.80 -7.69
N TRP A 86 -7.99 15.44 -8.35
CA TRP A 86 -8.14 15.40 -9.80
C TRP A 86 -6.88 15.92 -10.49
N LYS A 87 -6.33 17.06 -10.03
CA LYS A 87 -5.09 17.62 -10.59
C LYS A 87 -3.91 16.67 -10.39
N ALA A 88 -3.74 16.10 -9.19
CA ALA A 88 -2.68 15.13 -8.93
C ALA A 88 -2.81 13.86 -9.79
N GLY A 89 -4.02 13.33 -9.94
CA GLY A 89 -4.29 12.18 -10.82
C GLY A 89 -3.99 12.48 -12.29
N LEU A 90 -4.38 13.66 -12.77
CA LEU A 90 -4.11 14.12 -14.13
C LEU A 90 -2.61 14.33 -14.38
N GLU A 91 -1.90 14.96 -13.46
CA GLU A 91 -0.45 15.17 -13.57
C GLU A 91 0.31 13.84 -13.55
N LEU A 92 -0.10 12.91 -12.69
CA LEU A 92 0.49 11.57 -12.65
C LEU A 92 0.23 10.79 -13.94
N ALA A 93 -0.99 10.83 -14.49
CA ALA A 93 -1.31 10.20 -15.77
C ALA A 93 -0.40 10.74 -16.89
N LYS A 94 -0.26 12.06 -17.00
CA LYS A 94 0.64 12.71 -17.97
C LYS A 94 2.10 12.33 -17.78
N ALA A 95 2.58 12.29 -16.53
CA ALA A 95 3.96 11.92 -16.25
C ALA A 95 4.26 10.47 -16.64
N LEU A 96 3.30 9.57 -16.45
CA LEU A 96 3.41 8.17 -16.85
C LEU A 96 3.35 8.00 -18.37
N ASP A 97 2.52 8.78 -19.06
CA ASP A 97 2.49 8.83 -20.52
C ASP A 97 3.81 9.34 -21.10
N MET A 98 4.36 10.42 -20.55
CA MET A 98 5.69 10.92 -20.91
C MET A 98 6.83 9.92 -20.64
N ALA A 99 6.61 8.95 -19.75
CA ALA A 99 7.56 7.87 -19.44
C ALA A 99 7.27 6.59 -20.25
N ASP A 100 6.46 6.68 -21.31
CA ASP A 100 6.09 5.56 -22.20
C ASP A 100 5.44 4.37 -21.46
N CYS A 101 4.81 4.62 -20.30
CA CYS A 101 4.14 3.56 -19.53
C CYS A 101 2.76 3.18 -20.11
N ASN A 102 2.25 3.96 -21.08
CA ASN A 102 0.99 3.73 -21.80
C ASN A 102 -0.18 3.37 -20.86
N MET A 103 -0.40 4.19 -19.84
CA MET A 103 -1.37 3.89 -18.79
C MET A 103 -2.82 4.23 -19.16
N ASP A 104 -3.03 5.01 -20.21
CA ASP A 104 -4.33 5.58 -20.57
C ASP A 104 -5.40 4.51 -20.79
N ASP A 105 -5.12 3.48 -21.60
CA ASP A 105 -6.09 2.39 -21.84
C ASP A 105 -6.52 1.69 -20.53
N ALA A 106 -5.58 1.52 -19.59
CA ALA A 106 -5.85 0.86 -18.32
C ALA A 106 -6.63 1.77 -17.35
N ILE A 107 -6.41 3.08 -17.43
CA ILE A 107 -7.17 4.08 -16.66
C ILE A 107 -8.58 4.21 -17.24
N ASP A 108 -8.72 4.30 -18.55
CA ASP A 108 -9.99 4.43 -19.28
C ASP A 108 -10.88 3.20 -19.09
N ALA A 109 -10.31 2.00 -19.18
CA ALA A 109 -11.02 0.76 -18.89
C ALA A 109 -11.54 0.78 -17.44
N ARG A 110 -10.71 1.22 -16.48
CA ARG A 110 -11.12 1.27 -15.08
C ARG A 110 -12.21 2.30 -14.81
N LEU A 111 -12.12 3.49 -15.41
CA LEU A 111 -13.14 4.52 -15.33
C LEU A 111 -14.46 3.98 -15.89
N SER A 112 -14.42 3.30 -17.03
CA SER A 112 -15.61 2.69 -17.66
C SER A 112 -16.22 1.60 -16.77
N ASP A 113 -15.40 0.72 -16.19
CA ASP A 113 -15.84 -0.32 -15.26
C ASP A 113 -16.52 0.26 -14.01
N ASP A 114 -16.03 1.40 -13.53
CA ASP A 114 -16.60 2.13 -12.39
C ASP A 114 -17.81 3.02 -12.79
N GLY A 115 -18.28 2.93 -14.04
CA GLY A 115 -19.46 3.63 -14.55
C GLY A 115 -19.24 5.08 -14.98
N TRP A 116 -17.99 5.51 -15.08
CA TRP A 116 -17.60 6.85 -15.52
C TRP A 116 -17.33 6.89 -17.03
N ASP A 117 -17.75 7.99 -17.68
CA ASP A 117 -17.28 8.30 -19.04
C ASP A 117 -15.82 8.78 -18.96
N PRO A 118 -14.85 8.04 -19.56
CA PRO A 118 -13.43 8.39 -19.47
C PRO A 118 -13.15 9.80 -19.97
N ARG A 119 -13.75 10.20 -21.10
CA ARG A 119 -13.55 11.53 -21.69
C ARG A 119 -14.01 12.66 -20.79
N SER A 120 -15.00 12.40 -19.94
CA SER A 120 -15.50 13.39 -18.99
C SER A 120 -14.65 13.47 -17.72
N ALA A 121 -13.97 12.39 -17.32
CA ALA A 121 -13.12 12.33 -16.14
C ALA A 121 -11.85 13.20 -16.29
N TYR A 122 -11.29 13.29 -17.50
CA TYR A 122 -10.13 14.15 -17.81
C TYR A 122 -10.47 15.64 -17.96
N LYS A 123 -11.75 16.03 -17.89
CA LYS A 123 -12.15 17.44 -17.92
C LYS A 123 -12.11 18.01 -16.51
N ALA A 124 -11.63 19.25 -16.39
CA ALA A 124 -11.58 19.96 -15.12
C ALA A 124 -12.95 19.89 -14.42
N PRO A 125 -12.99 19.50 -13.13
CA PRO A 125 -14.24 19.48 -12.39
C PRO A 125 -14.81 20.89 -12.35
N ALA A 126 -16.05 21.06 -12.81
CA ALA A 126 -16.86 22.20 -12.36
C ALA A 126 -16.89 22.12 -10.84
N SER A 127 -16.67 23.22 -10.13
CA SER A 127 -16.64 23.27 -8.66
C SER A 127 -17.98 22.79 -8.07
N ALA A 128 -18.13 21.48 -7.97
CA ALA A 128 -19.28 20.81 -7.41
C ALA A 128 -18.69 19.81 -6.44
N VAL A 129 -18.65 20.24 -5.18
CA VAL A 129 -18.31 19.37 -4.04
C VAL A 129 -19.28 18.18 -4.07
N PRO A 130 -18.83 16.94 -4.26
CA PRO A 130 -19.72 15.79 -4.19
C PRO A 130 -20.14 15.56 -2.73
N ALA A 131 -21.40 15.20 -2.54
CA ALA A 131 -22.07 15.13 -1.24
C ALA A 131 -21.63 13.96 -0.32
N ASP A 132 -20.71 13.09 -0.72
CA ASP A 132 -20.22 11.99 0.14
C ASP A 132 -18.78 11.61 -0.28
N ASP A 133 -17.77 12.30 0.27
CA ASP A 133 -16.36 11.91 0.15
C ASP A 133 -15.96 11.04 1.36
N PRO A 134 -15.65 9.74 1.17
CA PRO A 134 -15.22 8.84 2.26
C PRO A 134 -13.87 9.23 2.89
N TRP A 135 -13.18 10.23 2.33
CA TRP A 135 -11.90 10.77 2.81
C TRP A 135 -11.95 12.27 3.11
N ALA A 136 -13.10 12.92 3.04
CA ALA A 136 -13.21 14.32 3.44
C ALA A 136 -12.98 14.43 4.95
N THR A 137 -12.30 15.49 5.37
CA THR A 137 -12.38 15.94 6.76
C THR A 137 -13.86 16.14 7.05
N LYS A 138 -14.47 15.29 7.89
CA LYS A 138 -15.89 15.43 8.24
C LYS A 138 -16.15 16.89 8.61
N PRO A 139 -17.21 17.52 8.08
CA PRO A 139 -17.50 18.91 8.40
C PRO A 139 -17.52 19.05 9.91
N ASN A 140 -16.76 20.03 10.43
CA ASN A 140 -16.76 20.32 11.85
C ASN A 140 -18.12 20.92 12.21
N ILE A 141 -19.06 20.08 12.64
CA ILE A 141 -20.41 20.47 13.02
C ILE A 141 -20.48 20.97 14.47
N THR A 142 -19.35 21.09 15.18
CA THR A 142 -19.33 21.55 16.58
C THR A 142 -20.02 22.91 16.75
N SER A 143 -19.90 23.80 15.77
CA SER A 143 -20.56 25.12 15.76
C SER A 143 -22.07 25.06 15.49
N GLU A 144 -22.55 23.98 14.87
CA GLU A 144 -23.96 23.75 14.54
C GLU A 144 -24.73 23.15 15.72
N ILE A 145 -24.04 22.49 16.65
CA ILE A 145 -24.64 22.01 17.90
C ILE A 145 -25.04 23.23 18.74
N PRO A 146 -26.33 23.37 19.13
CA PRO A 146 -26.76 24.45 19.99
C PRO A 146 -25.94 24.51 21.28
N GLU A 147 -25.47 25.70 21.66
CA GLU A 147 -24.57 25.94 22.81
C GLU A 147 -25.03 25.20 24.08
N ARG A 148 -26.33 25.24 24.37
CA ARG A 148 -26.93 24.60 25.54
C ARG A 148 -26.76 23.08 25.53
N VAL A 149 -26.87 22.46 24.36
CA VAL A 149 -26.70 21.01 24.18
C VAL A 149 -25.24 20.63 24.30
N ARG A 150 -24.35 21.40 23.64
CA ARG A 150 -22.89 21.22 23.76
C ARG A 150 -22.42 21.29 25.21
N ARG A 151 -22.90 22.28 25.96
CA ARG A 151 -22.57 22.45 27.39
C ARG A 151 -22.96 21.25 28.24
N VAL A 152 -24.18 20.73 28.07
CA VAL A 152 -24.66 19.57 28.83
C VAL A 152 -23.83 18.33 28.51
N ILE A 153 -23.49 18.13 27.23
CA ILE A 153 -22.65 17.00 26.80
C ILE A 153 -21.24 17.12 27.38
N VAL A 154 -20.62 18.30 27.29
CA VAL A 154 -19.28 18.57 27.83
C VAL A 154 -19.25 18.38 29.35
N GLU A 155 -20.25 18.90 30.07
CA GLU A 155 -20.36 18.75 31.53
C GLU A 155 -20.51 17.29 31.93
N ARG A 156 -21.41 16.55 31.27
CA ARG A 156 -21.64 15.14 31.60
C ARG A 156 -20.43 14.26 31.28
N LEU A 157 -19.74 14.52 30.17
CA LEU A 157 -18.54 13.77 29.79
C LEU A 157 -17.36 14.09 30.72
N ALA A 158 -17.18 15.36 31.11
CA ALA A 158 -16.15 15.75 32.07
C ALA A 158 -16.37 15.08 33.44
N ASP A 159 -17.61 15.07 33.93
CA ASP A 159 -17.97 14.42 35.19
C ASP A 159 -17.72 12.91 35.14
N MET A 160 -18.11 12.25 34.04
CA MET A 160 -17.86 10.80 33.85
C MET A 160 -16.37 10.47 33.75
N LEU A 161 -15.54 11.35 33.17
CA LEU A 161 -14.09 11.18 33.09
C LEU A 161 -13.40 11.36 34.44
N LEU A 162 -13.99 12.15 35.35
CA LEU A 162 -13.47 12.41 36.69
C LEU A 162 -14.07 11.49 37.77
N SER A 163 -15.13 10.73 37.46
CA SER A 163 -15.77 9.82 38.40
C SER A 163 -14.82 8.72 38.87
N ARG A 164 -14.76 8.52 40.19
CA ARG A 164 -13.95 7.49 40.86
C ARG A 164 -14.79 6.29 41.33
N GLU A 165 -16.09 6.29 41.07
CA GLU A 165 -17.04 5.38 41.72
C GLU A 165 -17.09 3.98 41.09
N ASP A 166 -16.75 3.83 39.79
CA ASP A 166 -16.99 2.60 39.02
C ASP A 166 -15.75 2.06 38.29
N ASP A 167 -14.61 1.81 38.99
CA ASP A 167 -13.40 1.12 38.46
C ASP A 167 -12.89 1.60 37.07
N GLY A 168 -13.20 2.85 36.68
CA GLY A 168 -12.87 3.42 35.37
C GLY A 168 -13.84 3.12 34.23
N TRP A 169 -14.93 2.38 34.46
CA TRP A 169 -15.96 2.09 33.45
C TRP A 169 -16.60 3.36 32.88
N HIS A 170 -16.96 4.32 33.74
CA HIS A 170 -17.51 5.61 33.31
C HIS A 170 -16.53 6.43 32.46
N ALA A 171 -15.25 6.42 32.83
CA ALA A 171 -14.22 7.10 32.06
C ALA A 171 -14.01 6.45 30.68
N GLU A 172 -14.09 5.11 30.61
CA GLU A 172 -14.05 4.39 29.33
C GLU A 172 -15.26 4.73 28.44
N GLN A 173 -16.46 4.74 29.00
CA GLN A 173 -17.68 5.13 28.26
C GLN A 173 -17.58 6.58 27.76
N ALA A 174 -17.11 7.51 28.59
CA ALA A 174 -16.96 8.90 28.19
C ALA A 174 -15.95 9.07 27.04
N ARG A 175 -14.83 8.33 27.05
CA ARG A 175 -13.88 8.30 25.92
C ARG A 175 -14.53 7.75 24.66
N ARG A 176 -15.27 6.64 24.76
CA ARG A 176 -15.99 6.04 23.62
C ARG A 176 -17.00 7.03 23.01
N PHE A 177 -17.75 7.74 23.85
CA PHE A 177 -18.68 8.78 23.39
C PHE A 177 -17.98 9.97 22.75
N ALA A 178 -16.88 10.45 23.33
CA ALA A 178 -16.09 11.54 22.74
C ALA A 178 -15.51 11.14 21.36
N PHE A 179 -15.02 9.90 21.23
CA PHE A 179 -14.57 9.37 19.94
C PHE A 179 -15.71 9.21 18.94
N ALA A 180 -16.89 8.74 19.37
CA ALA A 180 -18.05 8.64 18.51
C ALA A 180 -18.51 10.03 18.00
N LEU A 181 -18.57 11.03 18.87
CA LEU A 181 -18.93 12.41 18.51
C LEU A 181 -17.90 13.01 17.55
N LYS A 182 -16.60 12.83 17.82
CA LYS A 182 -15.53 13.26 16.92
C LYS A 182 -15.59 12.54 15.58
N ASN A 183 -15.90 11.25 15.60
CA ASN A 183 -16.15 10.47 14.39
C ASN A 183 -17.38 10.95 13.64
N GLU A 184 -18.35 11.63 14.24
CA GLU A 184 -19.48 12.27 13.55
C GLU A 184 -19.21 13.74 13.16
N GLY A 185 -17.99 14.24 13.38
CA GLY A 185 -17.60 15.61 13.04
C GLY A 185 -17.84 16.64 14.17
N ALA A 186 -18.28 16.20 15.35
CA ALA A 186 -18.43 17.03 16.54
C ALA A 186 -17.21 16.87 17.46
N ASP A 187 -16.15 17.64 17.22
CA ASP A 187 -14.98 17.66 18.10
C ASP A 187 -15.23 18.57 19.31
N LEU A 188 -15.44 17.96 20.47
CA LEU A 188 -15.64 18.63 21.77
C LEU A 188 -14.43 18.49 22.71
N THR A 189 -13.31 17.96 22.21
CA THR A 189 -12.15 17.58 23.05
C THR A 189 -11.61 18.79 23.83
N GLY A 190 -11.46 19.94 23.18
CA GLY A 190 -10.96 21.16 23.82
C GLY A 190 -11.91 21.71 24.90
N ASP A 191 -13.22 21.64 24.68
CA ASP A 191 -14.22 22.11 25.65
C ASP A 191 -14.28 21.18 26.87
N ILE A 192 -14.15 19.86 26.66
CA ILE A 192 -14.06 18.85 27.73
C ILE A 192 -12.80 19.06 28.57
N GLU A 193 -11.66 19.28 27.92
CA GLU A 193 -10.39 19.56 28.61
C GLU A 193 -10.45 20.83 29.45
N LYS A 194 -11.03 21.91 28.90
CA LYS A 194 -11.26 23.16 29.63
C LYS A 194 -12.16 22.93 30.84
N ARG A 195 -13.27 22.18 30.69
CA ARG A 195 -14.18 21.88 31.79
C ARG A 195 -13.55 21.00 32.87
N ILE A 196 -12.77 19.99 32.50
CA ILE A 196 -12.03 19.16 33.45
C ILE A 196 -11.03 20.02 34.23
N THR A 197 -10.32 20.92 33.54
CA THR A 197 -9.41 21.90 34.16
C THR A 197 -10.16 22.78 35.16
N ASP A 198 -11.31 23.37 34.77
CA ASP A 198 -12.14 24.19 35.66
C ASP A 198 -12.60 23.41 36.91
N LEU A 199 -12.97 22.13 36.76
CA LEU A 199 -13.46 21.28 37.84
C LEU A 199 -12.35 20.80 38.78
N THR A 200 -11.11 20.67 38.30
CA THR A 200 -9.98 20.10 39.06
C THR A 200 -9.03 21.15 39.63
N LEU A 201 -8.80 22.24 38.89
CA LEU A 201 -7.84 23.30 39.23
C LEU A 201 -8.52 24.63 39.57
N GLY A 202 -9.83 24.75 39.37
CA GLY A 202 -10.59 25.99 39.51
C GLY A 202 -10.57 26.82 38.22
N ARG A 203 -11.51 27.78 38.11
CA ARG A 203 -11.69 28.61 36.91
C ARG A 203 -10.46 29.49 36.68
N ASP A 204 -9.97 29.52 35.44
CA ASP A 204 -8.88 30.41 35.04
C ASP A 204 -9.24 31.88 35.38
N PRO A 205 -8.44 32.60 36.18
CA PRO A 205 -8.70 34.01 36.53
C PRO A 205 -8.66 34.97 35.33
N SER A 206 -8.21 34.50 34.16
CA SER A 206 -8.10 35.27 32.93
C SER A 206 -9.39 35.26 32.09
N ASP A 207 -10.35 34.39 32.42
CA ASP A 207 -11.64 34.32 31.71
C ASP A 207 -12.62 35.35 32.30
N PRO A 208 -13.19 36.26 31.50
CA PRO A 208 -14.09 37.29 32.02
C PRO A 208 -15.31 36.66 32.72
N PRO A 209 -15.75 37.21 33.87
CA PRO A 209 -17.05 36.86 34.43
C PRO A 209 -18.15 37.35 33.48
N PHE A 210 -19.19 36.53 33.35
CA PHE A 210 -20.29 36.62 32.39
C PHE A 210 -20.87 38.02 32.17
#